data_AF-A0A932KWR6-F1
#
_entry.id   AF-A0A932KWR6-F1
#
_cell.length_a   1.000
_cell.length_b   1.000
_cell.length_c   1.000
_cell.angle_alpha   90.00
_cell.angle_beta   90.00
_cell.angle_gamma   90.00
#
_symmetry.space_group_name_H-M   'P 1'
#
loop_
_entity.id
_entity.type
_entity.pdbx_description
1 polymer ?
#
loop_
_entity_poly.entity_id
_entity_poly.type
_entity_poly.pdbx_seq_one_letter_code
_entity_poly.pdbx_strand_id
1 'polypeptide(L)'
;MNHIAFNPIVSRDIALFRDSTALDMADMVWLFGVTMHRWGKMMRDAQDQPDRLADPRHALLLRWLVAHPDETPRLKPLSPADFLFRLRPTIEGGVTAHWFSLVMGAHCSAGHRWTALGAAIHPASRRALGLLEATNPADLRRNWEEWCRNAHLEARLRGLGDLDTLRSWSHSSGPQRLQAAE
;
A
#
# COMPACT_ATOMS: atom_id res chain seq x y z
N MET A 1 -12.27 14.31 -4.66
CA MET A 1 -11.29 13.42 -3.99
C MET A 1 -10.22 14.15 -3.17
N ASN A 2 -10.30 15.49 -2.97
CA ASN A 2 -9.34 16.24 -2.14
C ASN A 2 -9.27 15.75 -0.68
N HIS A 3 -10.26 15.01 -0.19
CA HIS A 3 -10.27 14.46 1.17
C HIS A 3 -9.25 13.34 1.38
N ILE A 4 -8.90 12.59 0.32
CA ILE A 4 -7.88 11.54 0.38
C ILE A 4 -6.52 12.13 0.73
N ALA A 5 -6.16 13.31 0.20
CA ALA A 5 -4.85 13.93 0.40
C ALA A 5 -4.49 14.16 1.87
N PHE A 6 -5.48 14.37 2.75
CA PHE A 6 -5.25 14.81 4.13
C PHE A 6 -5.83 13.89 5.21
N ASN A 7 -6.52 12.80 4.84
CA ASN A 7 -7.13 11.86 5.78
C ASN A 7 -6.63 10.43 5.53
N PRO A 8 -6.56 9.54 6.54
CA PRO A 8 -6.20 8.15 6.28
C PRO A 8 -7.23 7.51 5.37
N ILE A 9 -6.80 6.56 4.53
CA ILE A 9 -7.73 5.89 3.61
C ILE A 9 -8.65 4.96 4.40
N VAL A 10 -9.95 5.13 4.20
CA VAL A 10 -11.01 4.32 4.80
C VAL A 10 -11.76 3.51 3.74
N SER A 11 -12.60 2.57 4.17
CA SER A 11 -13.40 1.70 3.29
C SER A 11 -14.25 2.50 2.30
N ARG A 12 -14.86 3.61 2.75
CA ARG A 12 -15.65 4.49 1.90
C ARG A 12 -14.85 5.07 0.73
N ASP A 13 -13.56 5.34 0.90
CA ASP A 13 -12.74 5.94 -0.15
C ASP A 13 -12.53 4.99 -1.32
N ILE A 14 -12.44 3.68 -1.05
CA ILE A 14 -12.34 2.65 -2.10
C ILE A 14 -13.65 2.59 -2.91
N ALA A 15 -14.80 2.74 -2.25
CA ALA A 15 -16.09 2.79 -2.93
C ALA A 15 -16.22 4.08 -3.77
N LEU A 16 -15.86 5.24 -3.21
CA LEU A 16 -15.88 6.51 -3.94
C LEU A 16 -14.90 6.51 -5.12
N PHE A 17 -13.74 5.86 -5.01
CA PHE A 17 -12.81 5.73 -6.12
C PHE A 17 -13.43 5.00 -7.31
N ARG A 18 -14.16 3.91 -7.05
CA ARG A 18 -14.94 3.22 -8.09
C ARG A 18 -15.88 4.18 -8.78
N ASP A 19 -16.70 4.89 -8.01
CA ASP A 19 -17.76 5.75 -8.56
C ASP A 19 -17.18 6.97 -9.31
N SER A 20 -15.96 7.39 -8.95
CA SER A 20 -15.25 8.49 -9.59
C SER A 20 -14.49 8.09 -10.86
N THR A 21 -14.38 6.80 -11.15
CA THR A 21 -13.66 6.28 -12.31
C THR A 21 -14.63 5.58 -13.28
N ALA A 22 -14.23 5.47 -14.55
CA ALA A 22 -14.98 4.68 -15.52
C ALA A 22 -14.66 3.17 -15.43
N LEU A 23 -14.00 2.73 -14.35
CA LEU A 23 -13.56 1.34 -14.16
C LEU A 23 -14.74 0.47 -13.73
N ASP A 24 -14.83 -0.71 -14.33
CA ASP A 24 -15.85 -1.66 -13.96
C ASP A 24 -15.47 -2.46 -12.70
N MET A 25 -16.35 -3.38 -12.29
CA MET A 25 -16.07 -4.23 -11.13
C MET A 25 -14.86 -5.13 -11.35
N ALA A 26 -14.68 -5.68 -12.55
CA ALA A 26 -13.57 -6.58 -12.86
C ALA A 26 -12.23 -5.83 -12.82
N ASP A 27 -12.20 -4.61 -13.32
CA ASP A 27 -11.05 -3.71 -13.25
C ASP A 27 -10.67 -3.43 -11.79
N MET A 28 -11.64 -3.09 -10.95
CA MET A 28 -11.41 -2.80 -9.53
C MET A 28 -10.91 -4.02 -8.76
N VAL A 29 -11.48 -5.19 -9.04
CA VAL A 29 -11.05 -6.47 -8.46
C VAL A 29 -9.61 -6.80 -8.86
N TRP A 30 -9.24 -6.58 -10.12
CA TRP A 30 -7.90 -6.79 -10.63
C TRP A 30 -6.89 -5.79 -10.05
N LEU A 31 -7.29 -4.53 -9.93
CA LEU A 31 -6.47 -3.41 -9.47
C LEU A 31 -6.16 -3.53 -7.98
N PHE A 32 -7.17 -3.73 -7.15
CA PHE A 32 -6.97 -3.98 -5.72
C PHE A 32 -6.48 -5.40 -5.44
N GLY A 33 -6.51 -6.28 -6.44
CA GLY A 33 -5.92 -7.60 -6.34
C GLY A 33 -6.65 -8.47 -5.30
N VAL A 34 -7.98 -8.42 -5.33
CA VAL A 34 -8.88 -9.16 -4.45
C VAL A 34 -9.70 -10.15 -5.26
N THR A 35 -10.42 -11.05 -4.59
CA THR A 35 -11.42 -11.89 -5.26
C THR A 35 -12.75 -11.14 -5.34
N MET A 36 -13.66 -11.55 -6.24
CA MET A 36 -15.03 -11.01 -6.30
C MET A 36 -15.75 -11.07 -4.95
N HIS A 37 -15.60 -12.19 -4.21
CA HIS A 37 -16.18 -12.33 -2.88
C HIS A 37 -15.62 -11.31 -1.89
N ARG A 38 -14.29 -11.12 -1.89
CA ARG A 38 -13.62 -10.15 -1.00
C ARG A 38 -13.96 -8.71 -1.40
N TRP A 39 -14.11 -8.43 -2.69
CA TRP A 39 -14.61 -7.15 -3.19
C TRP A 39 -16.02 -6.85 -2.68
N GLY A 40 -16.95 -7.80 -2.82
CA GLY A 40 -18.30 -7.65 -2.28
C GLY A 40 -18.32 -7.42 -0.77
N LYS A 41 -17.42 -8.07 -0.02
CA LYS A 41 -17.23 -7.79 1.41
C LYS A 41 -16.70 -6.37 1.65
N MET A 42 -15.69 -5.93 0.92
CA MET A 42 -15.15 -4.56 1.04
C MET A 42 -16.21 -3.49 0.76
N MET A 43 -17.08 -3.72 -0.23
CA MET A 43 -18.17 -2.78 -0.54
C MET A 43 -19.25 -2.77 0.54
N ARG A 44 -19.58 -3.91 1.15
CA ARG A 44 -20.46 -3.95 2.33
C ARG A 44 -19.82 -3.27 3.53
N ASP A 45 -18.54 -3.55 3.81
CA ASP A 45 -17.80 -2.88 4.88
C ASP A 45 -17.76 -1.36 4.66
N ALA A 46 -17.69 -0.89 3.41
CA ALA A 46 -17.77 0.54 3.08
C ALA A 46 -19.16 1.17 3.33
N GLN A 47 -20.23 0.36 3.34
CA GLN A 47 -21.58 0.80 3.68
C GLN A 47 -21.84 0.73 5.18
N ASP A 48 -21.49 -0.40 5.81
CA ASP A 48 -21.76 -0.68 7.22
C ASP A 48 -20.79 0.07 8.16
N GLN A 49 -19.53 0.22 7.73
CA GLN A 49 -18.44 0.82 8.51
C GLN A 49 -17.60 1.74 7.61
N PRO A 50 -18.19 2.83 7.08
CA PRO A 50 -17.55 3.66 6.05
C PRO A 50 -16.22 4.27 6.49
N ASP A 51 -16.08 4.59 7.79
CA ASP A 51 -14.89 5.21 8.38
C ASP A 51 -13.83 4.19 8.86
N ARG A 52 -14.05 2.90 8.64
CA ARG A 52 -13.07 1.87 8.98
C ARG A 52 -11.82 2.02 8.11
N LEU A 53 -10.65 2.00 8.73
CA LEU A 53 -9.37 2.03 8.02
C LEU A 53 -9.27 0.88 7.00
N ALA A 54 -8.88 1.23 5.78
CA ALA A 54 -8.62 0.24 4.75
C ALA A 54 -7.35 -0.58 5.06
N ASP A 55 -7.26 -1.78 4.46
CA ASP A 55 -6.01 -2.54 4.43
C ASP A 55 -4.88 -1.64 3.90
N PRO A 56 -3.72 -1.57 4.56
CA PRO A 56 -2.63 -0.66 4.18
C PRO A 56 -2.22 -0.79 2.72
N ARG A 57 -2.23 -2.00 2.16
CA ARG A 57 -1.81 -2.22 0.77
C ARG A 57 -2.78 -1.58 -0.21
N HIS A 58 -4.09 -1.68 0.07
CA HIS A 58 -5.12 -1.04 -0.73
C HIS A 58 -5.09 0.48 -0.55
N ALA A 59 -4.84 0.95 0.68
CA ALA A 59 -4.75 2.38 0.97
C ALA A 59 -3.61 3.06 0.22
N LEU A 60 -2.41 2.49 0.30
CA LEU A 60 -1.23 3.02 -0.40
C LEU A 60 -1.42 3.04 -1.91
N LEU A 61 -1.97 1.94 -2.45
CA LEU A 61 -2.27 1.83 -3.88
C LEU A 61 -3.31 2.87 -4.31
N LEU A 62 -4.41 3.01 -3.57
CA LEU A 62 -5.45 3.98 -3.88
C LEU A 62 -4.88 5.40 -3.86
N ARG A 63 -4.15 5.76 -2.81
CA ARG A 63 -3.56 7.10 -2.65
C ARG A 63 -2.61 7.44 -3.80
N TRP A 64 -1.83 6.47 -4.26
CA TRP A 64 -1.01 6.61 -5.46
C TRP A 64 -1.86 6.86 -6.71
N LEU A 65 -2.86 6.02 -6.99
CA LEU A 65 -3.70 6.16 -8.18
C LEU A 65 -4.48 7.49 -8.21
N VAL A 66 -4.85 8.03 -7.05
CA VAL A 66 -5.47 9.36 -6.96
C VAL A 66 -4.48 10.48 -7.32
N ALA A 67 -3.21 10.34 -6.93
CA ALA A 67 -2.17 11.32 -7.26
C ALA A 67 -1.68 11.18 -8.71
N HIS A 68 -1.79 9.98 -9.28
CA HIS A 68 -1.29 9.61 -10.61
C HIS A 68 -2.39 8.96 -11.46
N PRO A 69 -3.45 9.69 -11.84
CA PRO A 69 -4.65 9.12 -12.47
C PRO A 69 -4.40 8.49 -13.85
N ASP A 70 -3.34 8.91 -14.54
CA ASP A 70 -2.99 8.40 -15.88
C ASP A 70 -2.08 7.17 -15.83
N GLU A 71 -1.63 6.75 -14.64
CA GLU A 71 -0.77 5.58 -14.50
C GLU A 71 -1.54 4.27 -14.43
N THR A 72 -0.99 3.22 -15.03
CA THR A 72 -1.56 1.88 -15.01
C THR A 72 -0.51 0.86 -14.57
N PRO A 73 -0.83 -0.09 -13.67
CA PRO A 73 0.11 -1.12 -13.27
C PRO A 73 0.56 -1.97 -14.46
N ARG A 74 1.86 -2.23 -14.58
CA ARG A 74 2.38 -3.21 -15.54
C ARG A 74 1.72 -4.59 -15.34
N LEU A 75 1.39 -5.27 -16.44
CA LEU A 75 0.81 -6.63 -16.42
C LEU A 75 1.78 -7.67 -15.82
N LYS A 76 3.08 -7.52 -16.13
CA LYS A 76 4.16 -8.39 -15.67
C LYS A 76 5.21 -7.55 -14.94
N PRO A 77 4.93 -7.12 -13.71
CA PRO A 77 5.91 -6.38 -12.92
C PRO A 77 7.07 -7.29 -12.53
N LEU A 78 8.23 -6.68 -12.25
CA LEU A 78 9.37 -7.36 -11.67
C LEU A 78 9.01 -8.16 -10.42
N SER A 79 9.79 -9.20 -10.15
CA SER A 79 9.74 -9.86 -8.85
C SER A 79 10.19 -8.89 -7.75
N PRO A 80 9.74 -9.07 -6.48
CA PRO A 80 10.22 -8.25 -5.37
C PRO A 80 11.75 -8.27 -5.21
N ALA A 81 12.39 -9.40 -5.50
CA ALA A 81 13.85 -9.54 -5.46
C ALA A 81 14.53 -8.70 -6.55
N ASP A 82 14.06 -8.81 -7.80
CA ASP A 82 14.64 -8.07 -8.93
C ASP A 82 14.39 -6.56 -8.80
N PHE A 83 13.19 -6.18 -8.34
CA PHE A 83 12.87 -4.78 -8.07
C PHE A 83 13.83 -4.20 -7.02
N LEU A 84 14.01 -4.90 -5.89
CA LEU A 84 14.91 -4.44 -4.83
C LEU A 84 16.38 -4.43 -5.27
N PHE A 85 16.79 -5.41 -6.08
CA PHE A 85 18.13 -5.46 -6.68
C PHE A 85 18.39 -4.24 -7.56
N ARG A 86 17.43 -3.85 -8.42
CA ARG A 86 17.54 -2.66 -9.28
C ARG A 86 17.44 -1.35 -8.51
N LEU A 87 16.68 -1.31 -7.42
CA LEU A 87 16.47 -0.11 -6.62
C LEU A 87 17.69 0.26 -5.77
N ARG A 88 18.34 -0.73 -5.13
CA ARG A 88 19.43 -0.48 -4.16
C ARG A 88 20.56 0.41 -4.68
N PRO A 89 21.06 0.25 -5.92
CA PRO A 89 22.11 1.14 -6.46
C PRO A 89 21.66 2.59 -6.63
N THR A 90 20.36 2.86 -6.62
CA THR A 90 19.79 4.21 -6.85
C THR A 90 19.59 5.00 -5.56
N ILE A 91 19.64 4.36 -4.40
CA ILE A 91 19.34 4.97 -3.09
C ILE A 91 20.59 4.94 -2.22
N GLU A 92 21.11 6.12 -1.84
CA GLU A 92 22.20 6.23 -0.86
C GLU A 92 21.77 5.65 0.50
N GLY A 93 22.65 4.86 1.13
CA GLY A 93 22.32 4.12 2.37
C GLY A 93 21.58 2.79 2.14
N GLY A 94 21.11 2.53 0.91
CA GLY A 94 20.49 1.28 0.50
C GLY A 94 19.09 1.03 1.07
N VAL A 95 18.43 -0.01 0.56
CA VAL A 95 17.08 -0.41 0.98
C VAL A 95 17.10 -1.85 1.49
N THR A 96 16.72 -2.03 2.75
CA THR A 96 16.63 -3.36 3.37
C THR A 96 15.34 -4.06 2.95
N ALA A 97 15.35 -5.40 2.94
CA ALA A 97 14.12 -6.16 2.65
C ALA A 97 13.03 -5.90 3.72
N HIS A 98 13.45 -5.72 4.97
CA HIS A 98 12.58 -5.34 6.09
C HIS A 98 11.82 -4.05 5.77
N TRP A 99 12.57 -2.99 5.47
CA TRP A 99 12.01 -1.68 5.14
C TRP A 99 11.13 -1.73 3.89
N PHE A 100 11.62 -2.38 2.83
CA PHE A 100 10.89 -2.57 1.59
C PHE A 100 9.50 -3.17 1.83
N SER A 101 9.37 -4.18 2.69
CA SER A 101 8.04 -4.76 2.96
C SER A 101 7.11 -3.88 3.80
N LEU A 102 7.66 -3.05 4.68
CA LEU A 102 6.88 -2.07 5.43
C LEU A 102 6.28 -1.03 4.52
N VAL A 103 7.08 -0.36 3.69
CA VAL A 103 6.55 0.68 2.78
C VAL A 103 5.59 0.12 1.73
N MET A 104 5.59 -1.19 1.50
CA MET A 104 4.62 -1.88 0.63
C MET A 104 3.32 -2.29 1.36
N GLY A 105 3.11 -1.84 2.60
CA GLY A 105 1.90 -2.08 3.38
C GLY A 105 1.86 -3.43 4.11
N ALA A 106 2.99 -4.12 4.28
CA ALA A 106 3.06 -5.43 4.93
C ALA A 106 3.82 -5.41 6.26
N HIS A 107 3.79 -6.54 6.96
CA HIS A 107 4.67 -6.77 8.12
C HIS A 107 6.12 -6.89 7.64
N CYS A 108 7.05 -6.36 8.42
CA CYS A 108 8.46 -6.25 8.05
C CYS A 108 9.18 -7.59 7.76
N SER A 109 8.72 -8.67 8.39
CA SER A 109 9.24 -10.03 8.14
C SER A 109 8.85 -10.59 6.76
N ALA A 110 7.89 -9.97 6.05
CA ALA A 110 7.49 -10.41 4.73
C ALA A 110 8.59 -10.18 3.69
N GLY A 111 9.43 -9.16 3.88
CA GLY A 111 10.50 -8.80 2.95
C GLY A 111 11.44 -9.94 2.65
N HIS A 112 12.01 -10.58 3.68
CA HIS A 112 12.89 -11.72 3.50
C HIS A 112 12.21 -12.87 2.75
N ARG A 113 10.94 -13.16 3.05
CA ARG A 113 10.19 -14.21 2.36
C ARG A 113 10.04 -13.89 0.87
N TRP A 114 9.75 -12.64 0.53
CA TRP A 114 9.58 -12.21 -0.86
C TRP A 114 10.89 -12.21 -1.64
N THR A 115 11.99 -11.75 -1.02
CA THR A 115 13.25 -11.51 -1.74
C THR A 115 14.20 -12.70 -1.72
N ALA A 116 14.23 -13.49 -0.65
CA ALA A 116 15.16 -14.62 -0.50
C ALA A 116 14.49 -15.98 -0.74
N LEU A 117 13.23 -16.12 -0.31
CA LEU A 117 12.50 -17.40 -0.40
C LEU A 117 11.55 -17.47 -1.61
N GLY A 118 11.46 -16.40 -2.41
CA GLY A 118 10.58 -16.34 -3.58
C GLY A 118 9.08 -16.43 -3.25
N ALA A 119 8.69 -16.11 -2.01
CA ALA A 119 7.30 -16.20 -1.58
C ALA A 119 6.42 -15.20 -2.33
N ALA A 120 5.16 -15.58 -2.57
CA ALA A 120 4.19 -14.72 -3.21
C ALA A 120 3.96 -13.43 -2.41
N ILE A 121 3.93 -12.30 -3.13
CA ILE A 121 3.52 -11.00 -2.60
C ILE A 121 2.01 -10.81 -2.77
N HIS A 122 1.38 -10.03 -1.88
CA HIS A 122 -0.03 -9.70 -2.03
C HIS A 122 -0.30 -9.03 -3.39
N PRO A 123 -1.39 -9.37 -4.10
CA PRO A 123 -1.64 -8.83 -5.43
C PRO A 123 -1.68 -7.30 -5.50
N ALA A 124 -2.29 -6.59 -4.54
CA ALA A 124 -2.24 -5.12 -4.46
C ALA A 124 -0.79 -4.57 -4.43
N SER A 125 0.07 -5.15 -3.59
CA SER A 125 1.49 -4.76 -3.53
C SER A 125 2.22 -5.14 -4.83
N ARG A 126 1.82 -6.21 -5.53
CA ARG A 126 2.34 -6.54 -6.87
C ARG A 126 1.95 -5.46 -7.90
N ARG A 127 0.73 -4.92 -7.84
CA ARG A 127 0.30 -3.80 -8.71
C ARG A 127 1.10 -2.55 -8.41
N ALA A 128 1.32 -2.24 -7.13
CA ALA A 128 2.21 -1.16 -6.72
C ALA A 128 3.61 -1.32 -7.33
N LEU A 129 4.24 -2.50 -7.28
CA LEU A 129 5.53 -2.70 -7.96
C LEU A 129 5.47 -2.37 -9.46
N GLY A 130 4.40 -2.73 -10.14
CA GLY A 130 4.21 -2.42 -11.55
C GLY A 130 4.01 -0.94 -11.87
N LEU A 131 3.50 -0.15 -10.92
CA LEU A 131 3.39 1.31 -11.04
C LEU A 131 4.74 1.97 -10.79
N LEU A 132 5.49 1.49 -9.80
CA LEU A 132 6.78 2.07 -9.43
C LEU A 132 7.91 1.73 -10.39
N GLU A 133 7.79 0.62 -11.13
CA GLU A 133 8.81 0.14 -12.02
C GLU A 133 9.06 1.09 -13.20
N ALA A 134 10.31 1.58 -13.30
CA ALA A 134 10.80 2.34 -14.44
C ALA A 134 12.09 1.72 -14.99
N THR A 135 12.34 1.90 -16.29
CA THR A 135 13.58 1.43 -16.95
C THR A 135 14.75 2.33 -16.57
N ASN A 136 14.54 3.65 -16.56
CA ASN A 136 15.53 4.63 -16.15
C ASN A 136 15.73 4.59 -14.62
N PRO A 137 16.98 4.47 -14.12
CA PRO A 137 17.27 4.47 -12.69
C PRO A 137 16.81 5.72 -11.93
N ALA A 138 16.86 6.90 -12.56
CA ALA A 138 16.41 8.14 -11.95
C ALA A 138 14.89 8.18 -11.77
N ASP A 139 14.14 7.66 -12.75
CA ASP A 139 12.68 7.53 -12.64
C ASP A 139 12.29 6.48 -11.59
N LEU A 140 13.00 5.35 -11.55
CA LEU A 140 12.78 4.30 -10.53
C LEU A 140 12.99 4.87 -9.13
N ARG A 141 14.07 5.63 -8.93
CA ARG A 141 14.35 6.34 -7.69
C ARG A 141 13.23 7.31 -7.34
N ARG A 142 12.83 8.19 -8.27
CA ARG A 142 11.78 9.19 -8.04
C ARG A 142 10.47 8.53 -7.61
N ASN A 143 10.04 7.51 -8.36
CA ASN A 143 8.81 6.77 -8.07
C ASN A 143 8.88 6.12 -6.68
N TRP A 144 10.02 5.51 -6.35
CA TRP A 144 10.24 4.92 -5.03
C TRP A 144 10.18 5.95 -3.89
N GLU A 145 10.88 7.08 -4.02
CA GLU A 145 10.88 8.13 -3.01
C GLU A 145 9.49 8.73 -2.80
N GLU A 146 8.72 8.90 -3.89
CA GLU A 146 7.33 9.34 -3.83
C GLU A 146 6.43 8.31 -3.14
N TRP A 147 6.62 7.02 -3.42
CA TRP A 147 5.91 5.96 -2.75
C TRP A 147 6.27 5.87 -1.26
N CYS A 148 7.52 6.10 -0.89
CA CYS A 148 7.92 6.20 0.51
C CYS A 148 7.20 7.38 1.19
N ARG A 149 7.18 8.57 0.57
CA ARG A 149 6.42 9.73 1.11
C ARG A 149 4.94 9.39 1.28
N ASN A 150 4.35 8.71 0.31
CA ASN A 150 2.99 8.19 0.34
C ASN A 150 2.75 7.27 1.55
N ALA A 151 3.69 6.36 1.82
CA ALA A 151 3.63 5.44 2.95
C ALA A 151 3.80 6.13 4.31
N HIS A 152 4.77 7.04 4.45
CA HIS A 152 4.91 7.82 5.69
C HIS A 152 3.69 8.70 5.97
N LEU A 153 3.12 9.32 4.93
CA LEU A 153 1.91 10.11 5.06
C LEU A 153 0.75 9.25 5.59
N GLU A 154 0.49 8.10 4.96
CA GLU A 154 -0.59 7.20 5.38
C GLU A 154 -0.37 6.68 6.81
N ALA A 155 0.87 6.30 7.18
CA ALA A 155 1.19 5.85 8.53
C ALA A 155 0.94 6.95 9.58
N ARG A 156 1.35 8.19 9.29
CA ARG A 156 1.10 9.36 10.14
C ARG A 156 -0.40 9.61 10.30
N LEU A 157 -1.15 9.57 9.21
CA LEU A 157 -2.60 9.79 9.20
C LEU A 157 -3.37 8.71 9.96
N ARG A 158 -2.84 7.49 10.04
CA ARG A 158 -3.35 6.40 10.88
C ARG A 158 -2.97 6.51 12.36
N GLY A 159 -2.16 7.50 12.74
CA GLY A 159 -1.65 7.64 14.11
C GLY A 159 -0.61 6.58 14.48
N LEU A 160 0.09 5.99 13.52
CA LEU A 160 1.12 4.97 13.77
C LEU A 160 2.50 5.57 14.09
N GLY A 161 2.67 6.88 13.92
CA GLY A 161 3.96 7.56 14.12
C GLY A 161 4.91 7.38 12.93
N ASP A 162 6.21 7.30 13.23
CA ASP A 162 7.25 7.18 12.22
C ASP A 162 7.39 5.74 11.71
N LEU A 163 7.10 5.54 10.43
CA LEU A 163 7.14 4.25 9.75
C LEU A 163 8.51 3.56 9.86
N ASP A 164 9.61 4.34 9.93
CA ASP A 164 10.99 3.81 10.04
C ASP A 164 11.22 3.00 11.32
N THR A 165 10.41 3.26 12.36
CA THR A 165 10.50 2.57 13.66
C THR A 165 9.53 1.39 13.79
N LEU A 166 8.62 1.22 12.83
CA LEU A 166 7.55 0.23 12.91
C LEU A 166 8.00 -1.16 12.46
N ARG A 167 7.29 -2.18 12.96
CA ARG A 167 7.38 -3.57 12.48
C ARG A 167 6.15 -4.00 11.68
N SER A 168 5.05 -3.27 11.82
CA SER A 168 3.80 -3.57 11.14
C SER A 168 2.91 -2.33 11.05
N TRP A 169 1.92 -2.39 10.17
CA TRP A 169 0.87 -1.37 10.02
C TRP A 169 -0.30 -1.52 11.01
N SER A 170 -0.20 -2.49 11.92
CA SER A 170 -1.11 -2.60 13.06
C SER A 170 -0.48 -1.85 14.23
N HIS A 171 -1.31 -1.19 15.04
CA HIS A 171 -0.87 -0.81 16.38
C HIS A 171 -0.28 -2.04 17.05
N SER A 172 0.92 -1.93 17.59
CA SER A 172 1.50 -2.97 18.44
C SER A 172 0.60 -3.09 19.68
N SER A 173 -0.41 -3.96 19.60
CA SER A 173 -1.29 -4.27 20.72
C SER A 173 -0.49 -5.00 21.80
N GLY A 174 0.19 -4.25 22.66
CA GLY A 174 0.19 -4.59 24.08
C GLY A 174 -1.20 -4.25 24.62
N PRO A 175 -1.81 -5.07 25.50
CA PRO A 175 -3.16 -4.82 25.98
C PRO A 175 -3.18 -3.53 26.83
N GLN A 176 -3.67 -2.43 26.27
CA GLN A 176 -4.15 -1.32 27.09
C GLN A 176 -5.49 -1.75 27.69
N ARG A 177 -5.45 -2.29 28.91
CA ARG A 177 -6.58 -2.24 29.81
C ARG A 177 -6.88 -0.76 30.02
N LEU A 178 -7.97 -0.27 29.44
CA LEU A 178 -8.60 0.96 29.90
C LEU A 178 -8.99 0.72 31.36
N GLN A 179 -8.21 1.26 32.28
CA GLN A 179 -8.69 1.49 33.64
C GLN A 179 -9.84 2.49 33.51
N ALA A 180 -11.04 2.04 33.87
CA ALA A 180 -12.11 2.94 34.22
C ALA A 180 -11.60 3.81 35.39
N ALA A 181 -11.42 5.09 35.14
CA ALA A 181 -11.28 6.07 36.20
C ALA A 181 -12.68 6.34 36.75
N GLU A 182 -12.76 6.17 38.07
CA GLU A 182 -13.80 6.40 39.07
C GLU A 182 -14.92 7.40 38.71
#